data_AF-A0A1M5GI39-F1
#
_entry.id   AF-A0A1M5GI39-F1
#
_cell.length_a   1.000
_cell.length_b   1.000
_cell.length_c   1.000
_cell.angle_alpha   90.00
_cell.angle_beta   90.00
_cell.angle_gamma   90.00
#
_symmetry.space_group_name_H-M   'P 1'
#
loop_
_entity.id
_entity.type
_entity.pdbx_description
1 polymer ?
#
loop_
_entity_poly.entity_id
_entity_poly.type
_entity_poly.pdbx_seq_one_letter_code
_entity_poly.pdbx_strand_id
1 'polypeptide(L)'
;MRKKITFLLFGVPVLGFAQSVIGNVNSGAVSDTNFTQSVGEIYVIPTNPDQANSGTMGMFYQSVLQVLGVKELEKENVKIYPNPTADFVYVTLNSNSKIEDAEIYDASGRLVLKTKIDSGKLDLRNLNSGIYMISFKNPDLKPIKIIKKP
;
A
#
# COMPACT_ATOMS: atom_id res chain seq x y z
N MET A 1 62.53 -33.62 71.50
CA MET A 1 62.00 -33.95 70.16
C MET A 1 60.54 -33.51 70.11
N ARG A 2 60.21 -32.48 69.32
CA ARG A 2 59.47 -32.57 68.02
C ARG A 2 57.99 -32.99 68.20
N LYS A 3 56.95 -32.30 67.73
CA LYS A 3 56.73 -30.99 67.08
C LYS A 3 55.26 -30.61 67.34
N LYS A 4 54.99 -29.31 67.52
CA LYS A 4 53.65 -28.69 67.56
C LYS A 4 52.99 -28.76 66.18
N ILE A 5 51.69 -28.99 66.09
CA ILE A 5 50.88 -28.61 64.91
C ILE A 5 49.54 -28.04 65.39
N THR A 6 49.50 -26.72 65.52
CA THR A 6 48.30 -25.89 65.58
C THR A 6 47.71 -25.84 64.18
N PHE A 7 46.47 -26.29 63.98
CA PHE A 7 45.80 -26.19 62.69
C PHE A 7 45.15 -24.81 62.56
N LEU A 8 45.74 -23.99 61.70
CA LEU A 8 45.31 -22.65 61.34
C LEU A 8 44.14 -22.77 60.36
N LEU A 9 42.97 -22.24 60.73
CA LEU A 9 41.79 -22.21 59.89
C LEU A 9 42.00 -21.15 58.78
N PHE A 10 42.60 -21.56 57.66
CA PHE A 10 42.76 -20.69 56.49
C PHE A 10 41.44 -20.60 55.75
N GLY A 11 40.85 -19.39 55.73
CA GLY A 11 39.66 -19.08 54.96
C GLY A 11 39.90 -19.31 53.47
N VAL A 12 39.15 -20.26 52.91
CA VAL A 12 38.98 -20.39 51.47
C VAL A 12 37.95 -19.34 51.04
N PRO A 13 38.27 -18.37 50.17
CA PRO A 13 37.25 -17.49 49.63
C PRO A 13 36.38 -18.36 48.71
N VAL A 14 35.14 -18.59 49.12
CA VAL A 14 34.11 -19.17 48.24
C VAL A 14 33.87 -18.14 47.13
N LEU A 15 34.57 -18.30 46.00
CA LEU A 15 34.23 -17.64 44.76
C LEU A 15 32.96 -18.29 44.23
N GLY A 16 31.82 -17.85 44.75
CA GLY A 16 30.52 -18.20 44.21
C GLY A 16 30.35 -17.52 42.86
N PHE A 17 30.41 -18.29 41.78
CA PHE A 17 29.90 -17.81 40.49
C PHE A 17 28.38 -17.70 40.62
N ALA A 18 27.86 -16.47 40.67
CA ALA A 18 26.43 -16.24 40.50
C ALA A 18 26.07 -16.61 39.06
N GLN A 19 25.23 -17.62 38.88
CA GLN A 19 24.67 -17.91 37.55
C GLN A 19 23.76 -16.74 37.16
N SER A 20 24.10 -16.04 36.07
CA SER A 20 23.18 -15.10 35.45
C SER A 20 22.12 -15.89 34.69
N VAL A 21 20.85 -15.73 35.08
CA VAL A 21 19.73 -16.21 34.27
C VAL A 21 19.67 -15.33 33.03
N ILE A 22 19.96 -15.89 31.86
CA ILE A 22 19.66 -15.24 30.59
C ILE A 22 18.14 -15.29 30.46
N GLY A 23 17.48 -14.14 30.58
CA GLY A 23 16.04 -14.01 30.40
C GLY A 23 15.65 -14.49 29.00
N ASN A 24 14.72 -15.45 28.93
CA ASN A 24 14.20 -15.95 27.66
C ASN A 24 13.32 -14.85 27.04
N VAL A 25 13.75 -14.28 25.91
CA VAL A 25 12.96 -13.31 25.14
C VAL A 25 11.95 -14.09 24.29
N ASN A 26 10.74 -14.27 24.81
CA ASN A 26 9.64 -14.81 24.02
C ASN A 26 8.93 -13.65 23.30
N SER A 27 9.34 -13.37 22.06
CA SER A 27 8.63 -12.44 21.18
C SER A 27 7.54 -13.20 20.43
N GLY A 28 6.32 -13.13 20.94
CA GLY A 28 5.13 -13.65 20.25
C GLY A 28 4.17 -12.50 19.95
N ALA A 29 3.88 -12.27 18.67
CA ALA A 29 2.84 -11.35 18.24
C ALA A 29 1.74 -12.14 17.49
N VAL A 30 0.51 -12.03 17.95
CA VAL A 30 -0.69 -12.45 17.22
C VAL A 30 -1.61 -11.25 17.12
N SER A 31 -1.99 -10.87 15.91
CA SER A 31 -2.94 -9.80 15.64
C SER A 31 -4.03 -10.33 14.71
N ASP A 32 -5.28 -10.22 15.15
CA ASP A 32 -6.50 -10.69 14.46
C ASP A 32 -7.09 -9.64 13.49
N THR A 33 -6.30 -8.60 13.17
CA THR A 33 -6.67 -7.57 12.19
C THR A 33 -5.49 -7.31 11.28
N ASN A 34 -5.69 -6.70 10.09
CA ASN A 34 -4.69 -6.40 9.05
C ASN A 34 -3.48 -5.53 9.50
N PHE A 35 -3.24 -5.43 10.79
CA PHE A 35 -2.15 -4.74 11.43
C PHE A 35 -1.17 -5.77 12.02
N THR A 36 -0.11 -6.09 11.28
CA THR A 36 1.00 -6.91 11.79
C THR A 36 1.87 -6.04 12.69
N GLN A 37 1.88 -6.34 13.99
CA GLN A 37 2.73 -5.67 14.97
C GLN A 37 3.96 -6.54 15.22
N SER A 38 5.15 -6.03 14.92
CA SER A 38 6.37 -6.59 15.49
C SER A 38 6.65 -5.83 16.78
N VAL A 39 6.55 -6.52 17.92
CA VAL A 39 7.15 -6.01 19.15
C VAL A 39 8.66 -6.18 18.95
N GLY A 40 9.39 -5.07 18.89
CA GLY A 40 10.85 -5.09 18.87
C GLY A 40 11.42 -5.62 20.21
N GLU A 41 12.73 -5.54 20.37
CA GLU A 41 13.39 -5.92 21.62
C GLU A 41 12.80 -5.15 22.82
N ILE A 42 12.33 -5.89 23.83
CA ILE A 42 11.95 -5.30 25.12
C ILE A 42 13.23 -5.15 25.93
N TYR A 43 13.65 -3.91 26.16
CA TYR A 43 14.86 -3.59 26.90
C TYR A 43 14.49 -2.94 28.24
N VAL A 44 15.21 -3.33 29.29
CA VAL A 44 15.03 -2.85 30.66
C VAL A 44 16.20 -1.94 31.02
N ILE A 45 15.92 -0.68 31.38
CA ILE A 45 16.93 0.23 31.94
C ILE A 45 16.92 0.07 33.46
N PRO A 46 17.91 -0.58 34.08
CA PRO A 46 17.91 -0.72 35.53
C PRO A 46 18.08 0.64 36.20
N THR A 47 17.31 0.92 37.25
CA THR A 47 17.42 2.18 38.01
C THR A 47 18.71 2.24 38.83
N ASN A 48 19.24 1.08 39.21
CA ASN A 48 20.52 0.90 39.87
C ASN A 48 21.28 -0.25 39.18
N PRO A 49 22.57 -0.08 38.84
CA PRO A 49 23.36 -1.11 38.15
C PRO A 49 23.48 -2.44 38.93
N ASP A 50 23.27 -2.40 40.25
CA ASP A 50 23.31 -3.58 41.13
C ASP A 50 21.93 -4.26 41.31
N GLN A 51 20.86 -3.69 40.75
CA GLN A 51 19.49 -4.23 40.84
C GLN A 51 18.95 -4.56 39.46
N ALA A 52 19.35 -5.71 38.93
CA ALA A 52 18.87 -6.24 37.64
C ALA A 52 17.34 -6.47 37.59
N ASN A 53 16.65 -6.42 38.74
CA ASN A 53 15.21 -6.68 38.86
C ASN A 53 14.34 -5.41 38.96
N SER A 54 14.94 -4.22 38.90
CA SER A 54 14.21 -2.93 38.96
C SER A 54 14.66 -2.02 37.83
N GLY A 55 13.77 -1.74 36.88
CA GLY A 55 14.08 -0.89 35.75
C GLY A 55 12.85 -0.41 34.99
N THR A 56 13.05 0.60 34.14
CA THR A 56 11.99 1.09 33.24
C THR A 56 11.96 0.21 32.00
N MET A 57 10.78 -0.31 31.66
CA MET A 57 10.56 -1.09 30.44
C MET A 57 10.27 -0.15 29.27
N GLY A 58 11.13 -0.19 28.24
CA GLY A 58 10.89 0.47 26.97
C GLY A 58 10.38 -0.52 25.92
N MET A 59 9.42 -0.10 25.10
CA MET A 59 8.96 -0.89 23.96
C MET A 59 9.15 -0.11 22.66
N PHE A 60 9.86 -0.70 21.70
CA PHE A 60 9.93 -0.20 20.33
C PHE A 60 8.99 -1.03 19.46
N TYR A 61 8.09 -0.39 18.72
CA TYR A 61 7.24 -1.05 17.73
C TYR A 61 7.42 -0.38 16.37
N GLN A 62 7.46 -1.19 15.31
CA GLN A 62 7.45 -0.70 13.94
C GLN A 62 6.12 -1.11 13.31
N SER A 63 5.31 -0.13 12.92
CA SER A 63 4.08 -0.37 12.17
C SER A 63 4.40 -0.45 10.68
N VAL A 64 4.13 -1.61 10.07
CA VAL A 64 4.23 -1.79 8.61
C VAL A 64 2.82 -1.73 8.03
N LEU A 65 2.54 -0.70 7.24
CA LEU A 65 1.28 -0.56 6.51
C LEU A 65 1.41 -1.25 5.16
N GLN A 66 0.77 -2.40 5.01
CA GLN A 66 0.67 -3.08 3.72
C GLN A 66 -0.61 -2.63 3.02
N VAL A 67 -0.47 -1.78 2.01
CA VAL A 67 -1.58 -1.36 1.14
C VAL A 67 -1.60 -2.24 -0.11
N LEU A 68 -2.80 -2.70 -0.50
CA LEU A 68 -2.99 -3.41 -1.76
C LEU A 68 -3.21 -2.38 -2.87
N GLY A 69 -2.20 -2.20 -3.72
CA GLY A 69 -2.32 -1.40 -4.94
C GLY A 69 -2.72 -2.29 -6.12
N VAL A 70 -3.70 -1.85 -6.93
CA VAL A 70 -3.98 -2.49 -8.22
C VAL A 70 -2.91 -2.01 -9.20
N LYS A 71 -2.12 -2.95 -9.75
CA LYS A 71 -1.21 -2.64 -10.86
C LYS A 71 -2.06 -2.30 -12.08
N GLU A 72 -2.11 -1.02 -12.43
CA GLU A 72 -2.79 -0.57 -13.64
C GLU A 72 -1.97 -1.06 -14.83
N LEU A 73 -2.39 -2.18 -15.43
CA LEU A 73 -1.83 -2.65 -16.69
C LEU A 73 -2.02 -1.53 -17.69
N GLU A 74 -0.97 -1.17 -18.43
CA GLU A 74 -1.03 -0.23 -19.55
C GLU A 74 -1.92 -0.80 -20.66
N LYS A 75 -3.23 -0.77 -20.44
CA LYS A 75 -4.23 -1.01 -21.48
C LYS A 75 -4.18 0.15 -22.46
N GLU A 76 -4.52 -0.12 -23.71
CA GLU A 76 -4.56 0.90 -24.75
C GLU A 76 -5.37 2.12 -24.26
N ASN A 77 -4.66 3.21 -24.00
CA ASN A 77 -5.25 4.42 -23.48
C ASN A 77 -5.79 5.23 -24.65
N VAL A 78 -7.12 5.32 -24.72
CA VAL A 78 -7.80 6.25 -25.60
C VAL A 78 -7.78 7.63 -24.95
N LYS A 79 -7.30 8.63 -25.69
CA LYS A 79 -7.33 10.04 -25.30
C LYS A 79 -8.41 10.73 -26.10
N ILE A 80 -9.23 11.54 -25.42
CA ILE A 80 -10.28 12.34 -26.06
C ILE A 80 -10.08 13.81 -25.69
N TYR A 81 -10.08 14.68 -26.70
CA TYR A 81 -9.93 16.12 -26.52
C TYR A 81 -10.63 16.91 -27.64
N PRO A 82 -11.07 18.16 -27.40
CA PRO A 82 -11.16 18.78 -26.09
C PRO A 82 -12.29 18.14 -25.26
N ASN A 83 -12.11 18.08 -23.96
CA ASN A 83 -13.18 17.76 -23.02
C ASN A 83 -13.08 18.76 -21.85
N PRO A 84 -14.07 19.65 -21.63
CA PRO A 84 -15.36 19.75 -22.32
C PRO A 84 -15.29 20.20 -23.80
N THR A 85 -16.35 19.94 -24.57
CA THR A 85 -16.45 20.27 -26.01
C THR A 85 -17.77 20.95 -26.36
N ALA A 86 -17.81 21.71 -27.47
CA ALA A 86 -19.05 22.18 -28.09
C ALA A 86 -19.42 21.25 -29.26
N ASP A 87 -18.67 21.28 -30.36
CA ASP A 87 -19.09 20.63 -31.61
C ASP A 87 -18.47 19.27 -31.87
N PHE A 88 -17.18 19.10 -31.57
CA PHE A 88 -16.41 17.93 -32.01
C PHE A 88 -15.42 17.48 -30.94
N VAL A 89 -15.10 16.19 -30.95
CA VAL A 89 -13.97 15.65 -30.19
C VAL A 89 -13.04 14.86 -31.10
N TYR A 90 -11.77 14.91 -30.76
CA TYR A 90 -10.71 14.12 -31.35
C TYR A 90 -10.39 12.95 -30.42
N VAL A 91 -10.28 11.77 -31.01
CA VAL A 91 -9.99 10.50 -30.35
C VAL A 91 -8.64 10.03 -30.87
N THR A 92 -7.66 9.89 -29.99
CA THR A 92 -6.35 9.35 -30.31
C THR A 92 -6.04 8.12 -29.46
N LEU A 93 -5.39 7.13 -30.07
CA LEU A 93 -4.87 5.96 -29.37
C LEU A 93 -3.35 6.05 -29.29
N ASN A 94 -2.78 5.48 -28.23
CA ASN A 94 -1.33 5.28 -28.17
C ASN A 94 -0.86 4.12 -29.06
N SER A 95 -1.77 3.25 -29.52
CA SER A 95 -1.50 2.15 -30.44
C SER A 95 -1.68 2.59 -31.91
N ASN A 96 -1.09 1.84 -32.85
CA ASN A 96 -1.34 2.01 -34.29
C ASN A 96 -2.74 1.52 -34.73
N SER A 97 -3.59 1.11 -33.78
CA SER A 97 -4.95 0.64 -34.02
C SER A 97 -5.86 1.81 -34.39
N LYS A 98 -6.73 1.60 -35.37
CA LYS A 98 -7.78 2.56 -35.73
C LYS A 98 -9.10 2.16 -35.09
N ILE A 99 -9.81 3.13 -34.53
CA ILE A 99 -11.20 2.96 -34.12
C ILE A 99 -12.08 3.50 -35.24
N GLU A 100 -12.96 2.65 -35.78
CA GLU A 100 -13.85 3.04 -36.87
C GLU A 100 -15.24 3.43 -36.39
N ASP A 101 -15.76 2.73 -35.38
CA ASP A 101 -17.14 2.87 -34.91
C ASP A 101 -17.18 3.33 -33.44
N ALA A 102 -18.05 4.28 -33.14
CA ALA A 102 -18.34 4.76 -31.79
C ALA A 102 -19.85 4.80 -31.50
N GLU A 103 -20.19 4.47 -30.27
CA GLU A 103 -21.54 4.51 -29.72
C GLU A 103 -21.57 5.47 -28.53
N ILE A 104 -22.53 6.39 -28.53
CA ILE A 104 -22.62 7.47 -27.55
C ILE A 104 -23.89 7.28 -26.74
N TYR A 105 -23.73 7.27 -25.43
CA TYR A 105 -24.81 7.10 -24.47
C TYR A 105 -25.00 8.36 -23.64
N ASP A 106 -26.25 8.69 -23.32
CA ASP A 106 -26.55 9.76 -22.36
C ASP A 106 -26.31 9.32 -20.90
N ALA A 107 -26.49 10.25 -19.96
CA ALA A 107 -26.33 9.98 -18.52
C ALA A 107 -27.28 8.90 -17.96
N SER A 108 -28.36 8.56 -18.67
CA SER A 108 -29.28 7.48 -18.31
C SER A 108 -28.92 6.13 -18.95
N GLY A 109 -27.84 6.07 -19.74
CA GLY A 109 -27.40 4.87 -20.44
C GLY A 109 -28.14 4.60 -21.76
N ARG A 110 -28.94 5.55 -22.27
CA ARG A 110 -29.62 5.39 -23.56
C ARG A 110 -28.66 5.70 -24.70
N LEU A 111 -28.66 4.87 -25.73
CA LEU A 111 -27.90 5.11 -26.96
C LEU A 111 -28.52 6.30 -27.71
N VAL A 112 -27.77 7.38 -27.87
CA VAL A 112 -28.23 8.62 -28.52
C VAL A 112 -27.63 8.84 -29.90
N LEU A 113 -26.44 8.30 -30.17
CA LEU A 113 -25.78 8.43 -31.45
C LEU A 113 -24.87 7.23 -31.71
N LYS A 114 -24.95 6.67 -32.91
CA LYS A 114 -24.02 5.68 -33.44
C LYS A 114 -23.41 6.24 -34.70
N THR A 115 -22.10 6.40 -34.71
CA THR A 115 -21.41 7.08 -35.81
C THR A 115 -20.03 6.49 -36.03
N LYS A 116 -19.48 6.74 -37.21
CA LYS A 116 -18.11 6.40 -37.54
C LYS A 116 -17.18 7.52 -37.11
N ILE A 117 -15.98 7.16 -36.67
CA ILE A 117 -14.91 8.11 -36.41
C ILE A 117 -14.17 8.34 -37.73
N ASP A 118 -14.29 9.54 -38.29
CA ASP A 118 -13.55 9.92 -39.48
C ASP A 118 -12.27 10.63 -39.08
N SER A 119 -11.12 10.05 -39.44
CA SER A 119 -9.81 10.65 -39.22
C SER A 119 -9.56 11.06 -37.75
N GLY A 120 -10.06 10.25 -36.81
CA GLY A 120 -9.97 10.52 -35.38
C GLY A 120 -10.95 11.58 -34.86
N LYS A 121 -11.86 12.10 -35.68
CA LYS A 121 -12.85 13.12 -35.31
C LYS A 121 -14.24 12.52 -35.14
N LEU A 122 -14.91 12.95 -34.09
CA LEU A 122 -16.29 12.59 -33.75
C LEU A 122 -17.15 13.86 -33.71
N ASP A 123 -18.25 13.86 -34.46
CA ASP A 123 -19.19 14.97 -34.52
C ASP A 123 -20.29 14.81 -33.45
N LEU A 124 -20.44 15.84 -32.61
CA LEU A 124 -21.39 15.89 -31.50
C LEU A 124 -22.39 17.04 -31.65
N ARG A 125 -22.41 17.77 -32.77
CA ARG A 125 -23.26 18.96 -32.96
C ARG A 125 -24.74 18.69 -32.75
N ASN A 126 -25.20 17.50 -33.09
CA ASN A 126 -26.61 17.10 -32.99
C ASN A 126 -27.04 16.69 -31.57
N LEU A 127 -26.13 16.69 -30.59
CA LEU A 127 -26.43 16.39 -29.20
C LEU A 127 -26.77 17.69 -28.44
N ASN A 128 -27.52 17.58 -27.35
CA ASN A 128 -27.72 18.70 -26.45
C ASN A 128 -26.51 18.85 -25.50
N SER A 129 -26.42 19.97 -24.78
CA SER A 129 -25.45 20.12 -23.70
C SER A 129 -25.72 19.09 -22.59
N GLY A 130 -24.68 18.42 -22.09
CA GLY A 130 -24.84 17.36 -21.09
C GLY A 130 -23.61 16.48 -20.92
N ILE A 131 -23.79 15.41 -20.14
CA ILE A 131 -22.78 14.37 -19.92
C ILE A 131 -23.10 13.19 -20.83
N TYR A 132 -22.08 12.71 -21.53
CA TYR A 132 -22.19 11.55 -22.40
C TYR A 132 -21.06 10.55 -22.14
N MET A 133 -21.31 9.29 -22.47
CA MET A 133 -20.33 8.22 -22.41
C MET A 133 -20.11 7.67 -23.81
N ILE A 134 -18.87 7.68 -24.27
CA ILE A 134 -18.47 7.15 -25.58
C ILE A 134 -17.94 5.74 -25.37
N SER A 135 -18.55 4.77 -26.03
CA SER A 135 -18.10 3.39 -26.14
C SER A 135 -17.55 3.14 -27.53
N PHE A 136 -16.54 2.29 -27.63
CA PHE A 136 -15.90 1.92 -28.87
C PHE A 136 -16.18 0.46 -29.18
N LYS A 137 -16.19 0.12 -30.48
CA LYS A 137 -16.35 -1.26 -30.94
C LYS A 137 -15.05 -2.06 -30.78
N ASN A 138 -14.49 -2.03 -29.58
CA ASN A 138 -13.38 -2.86 -29.14
C ASN A 138 -13.55 -3.12 -27.62
N PRO A 139 -13.75 -4.38 -27.19
CA PRO A 139 -14.01 -4.71 -25.79
C PRO A 139 -12.85 -4.37 -24.84
N ASP A 140 -11.64 -4.19 -25.37
CA ASP A 140 -10.47 -3.83 -24.55
C ASP A 140 -10.42 -2.34 -24.20
N LEU A 141 -11.15 -1.50 -24.93
CA LEU A 141 -11.19 -0.06 -24.72
C LEU A 141 -12.25 0.30 -23.69
N LYS A 142 -11.83 1.03 -22.66
CA LYS A 142 -12.75 1.55 -21.64
C LYS A 142 -13.63 2.66 -22.24
N PRO A 143 -14.94 2.70 -21.91
CA PRO A 143 -15.77 3.84 -22.25
C PRO A 143 -15.25 5.13 -21.60
N ILE A 144 -15.37 6.25 -22.32
CA ILE A 144 -14.88 7.55 -21.84
C ILE A 144 -16.05 8.51 -21.65
N LYS A 145 -16.06 9.17 -20.48
CA LYS A 145 -17.00 10.24 -20.16
C LYS A 145 -16.55 11.56 -20.79
N ILE A 146 -17.48 12.23 -21.47
CA ILE A 146 -17.29 13.57 -22.03
C ILE A 146 -18.36 14.54 -21.53
N ILE A 147 -18.04 15.83 -21.55
CA ILE A 147 -18.96 16.92 -21.19
C ILE A 147 -19.16 17.79 -22.43
N LYS A 148 -20.40 17.85 -22.92
CA LYS A 148 -20.80 18.77 -23.98
C LYS A 148 -21.36 20.05 -23.39
N LYS A 149 -20.76 21.17 -23.78
CA LYS A 149 -21.20 22.53 -23.48
C LYS A 149 -22.20 23.00 -24.55
N PRO A 150 -23.04 24.01 -24.22
CA PRO A 150 -23.92 24.64 -25.19
C PRO A 150 -23.14 25.26 -26.37
#